data_AF-A0A4Q6IDR2-F1
#
_entry.id   AF-A0A4Q6IDR2-F1
#
_cell.length_a   1.000
_cell.length_b   1.000
_cell.length_c   1.000
_cell.angle_alpha   90.00
_cell.angle_beta   90.00
_cell.angle_gamma   90.00
#
_symmetry.space_group_name_H-M   'P 1'
#
loop_
_entity.id
_entity.type
_entity.pdbx_description
1 polymer ?
#
loop_
_entity_poly.entity_id
_entity_poly.type
_entity_poly.pdbx_seq_one_letter_code
_entity_poly.pdbx_strand_id
1 'polypeptide(L)'
;MTSTTVVRLLLAIPGLAAIGFGIQQFVVRTHPDVSDARELALWLGGAVVLHDGLLVPTVLLLGLLISRAGRLRPILRGSLLTGGCLTLIALPLLLRPGRPANPTVLPRDYWVSWSVILAATVAVTVAVAWVTRRCRSRRPRPAGR
;
A
#
# COMPACT_ATOMS: atom_id res chain seq x y z
N MET A 1 1.60 9.50 35.51
CA MET A 1 2.27 9.26 34.21
C MET A 1 1.76 10.30 33.22
N THR A 2 2.63 11.06 32.58
CA THR A 2 2.22 12.02 31.55
C THR A 2 1.64 11.26 30.35
N SER A 3 0.67 11.85 29.66
CA SER A 3 0.00 11.26 28.48
C SER A 3 1.00 10.72 27.45
N THR A 4 2.14 11.41 27.28
CA THR A 4 3.23 11.01 26.38
C THR A 4 3.93 9.71 26.78
N THR A 5 4.19 9.47 28.07
CA THR A 5 4.81 8.22 28.54
C THR A 5 3.87 7.04 28.37
N VAL A 6 2.58 7.23 28.64
CA VAL A 6 1.56 6.20 28.42
C VAL A 6 1.49 5.83 26.94
N VAL A 7 1.43 6.81 26.04
CA VAL A 7 1.45 6.58 24.58
C VAL A 7 2.72 5.84 24.16
N ARG A 8 3.90 6.26 24.63
CA ARG A 8 5.16 5.57 24.31
C ARG A 8 5.14 4.11 24.75
N LEU A 9 4.64 3.83 25.95
CA LEU A 9 4.53 2.47 26.45
C LEU A 9 3.55 1.64 25.60
N LEU A 10 2.41 2.23 25.25
CA LEU A 10 1.38 1.59 24.42
C LEU A 10 1.88 1.25 23.01
N LEU A 11 2.82 2.01 22.44
CA LEU A 11 3.46 1.66 21.17
C LEU A 11 4.66 0.71 21.36
N ALA A 12 5.48 0.94 22.38
CA ALA A 12 6.72 0.20 22.57
C ALA A 12 6.48 -1.26 22.98
N ILE A 13 5.54 -1.52 23.89
CA ILE A 13 5.28 -2.87 24.39
C ILE A 13 4.83 -3.83 23.27
N PRO A 14 3.80 -3.53 22.46
CA PRO A 14 3.40 -4.42 21.38
C PRO A 14 4.47 -4.55 20.30
N GLY A 15 5.21 -3.48 20.01
CA GLY A 15 6.33 -3.52 19.05
C GLY A 15 7.43 -4.48 19.50
N LEU A 16 7.88 -4.36 20.75
CA LEU A 16 8.88 -5.26 21.34
C LEU A 16 8.36 -6.69 21.45
N ALA A 17 7.09 -6.87 21.81
CA ALA A 17 6.46 -8.19 21.86
C ALA A 17 6.43 -8.86 20.46
N ALA A 18 6.10 -8.10 19.40
CA ALA A 18 6.11 -8.60 18.03
C ALA A 18 7.53 -8.97 17.55
N ILE A 19 8.54 -8.15 17.86
CA ILE A 19 9.95 -8.45 17.56
C ILE A 19 10.39 -9.73 18.29
N GLY A 20 10.11 -9.81 19.60
CA GLY A 20 10.45 -10.98 20.41
C GLY A 20 9.78 -12.25 19.90
N PHE A 21 8.49 -12.16 19.53
CA PHE A 21 7.76 -13.27 18.91
C PHE A 21 8.39 -13.68 17.57
N GLY A 22 8.75 -12.72 16.72
CA GLY A 22 9.42 -13.00 15.44
C GLY A 22 10.75 -13.72 15.62
N ILE A 23 11.60 -13.25 16.54
CA ILE A 23 12.87 -13.90 16.90
C ILE A 23 12.62 -15.32 17.42
N GLN A 24 11.65 -15.48 18.32
CA GLN A 24 11.30 -16.79 18.86
C GLN A 24 10.87 -17.76 17.74
N GLN A 25 10.01 -17.33 16.82
CA GLN A 25 9.57 -18.17 15.70
C GLN A 25 10.75 -18.52 14.78
N PHE A 26 11.62 -17.56 14.48
CA PHE A 26 12.80 -17.79 13.65
C PHE A 26 13.73 -18.84 14.27
N VAL A 27 14.05 -18.72 15.57
CA VAL A 27 14.95 -19.66 16.25
C VAL A 27 14.30 -21.05 16.42
N VAL A 28 13.05 -21.10 16.87
CA VAL A 28 12.41 -22.35 17.27
C VAL A 28 11.90 -23.17 16.08
N ARG A 29 11.43 -22.51 15.01
CA ARG A 29 10.84 -23.22 13.86
C ARG A 29 11.80 -23.41 12.70
N THR A 30 12.72 -22.48 12.48
CA THR A 30 13.61 -22.53 11.31
C THR A 30 14.91 -23.27 11.62
N HIS A 31 15.34 -23.32 12.89
CA HIS A 31 16.67 -23.81 13.28
C HIS A 31 17.78 -23.19 12.41
N PRO A 32 17.86 -21.84 12.38
CA PRO A 32 18.51 -21.11 11.31
C PRO A 32 20.02 -21.31 11.33
N ASP A 33 20.60 -21.39 10.14
CA ASP A 33 22.03 -21.32 9.95
C ASP A 33 22.51 -19.88 9.62
N VAL A 34 23.79 -19.72 9.29
CA VAL A 34 24.38 -18.40 8.97
C VAL A 34 23.80 -17.84 7.67
N SER A 35 23.41 -18.68 6.72
CA SER A 35 22.75 -18.29 5.47
C SER A 35 21.39 -17.68 5.74
N ASP A 36 20.56 -18.35 6.54
CA ASP A 36 19.21 -17.90 6.89
C ASP A 36 19.24 -16.53 7.58
N ALA A 37 20.18 -16.35 8.51
CA ALA A 37 20.37 -15.08 9.21
C ALA A 37 20.75 -13.95 8.23
N ARG A 38 21.62 -14.24 7.25
CA ARG A 38 22.00 -13.28 6.20
C ARG A 38 20.84 -12.96 5.28
N GLU A 39 20.04 -13.93 4.87
CA GLU A 39 18.85 -13.70 4.04
C GLU A 39 17.81 -12.85 4.77
N LEU A 40 17.56 -13.12 6.06
CA LEU A 40 16.71 -12.29 6.89
C LEU A 40 17.23 -10.85 7.00
N ALA A 41 18.54 -10.67 7.22
CA ALA A 41 19.15 -9.35 7.29
C ALA A 41 19.02 -8.59 5.95
N LEU A 42 19.22 -9.28 4.82
CA LEU A 42 19.01 -8.71 3.49
C LEU A 42 17.55 -8.35 3.24
N TRP A 43 16.60 -9.15 3.72
CA TRP A 43 15.17 -8.87 3.59
C TRP A 43 14.76 -7.66 4.43
N LEU A 44 15.18 -7.60 5.69
CA LEU A 44 14.91 -6.46 6.58
C LEU A 44 15.56 -5.18 6.07
N GLY A 45 16.85 -5.24 5.71
CA GLY A 45 17.57 -4.10 5.15
C GLY A 45 16.99 -3.67 3.80
N GLY A 46 16.65 -4.63 2.93
CA GLY A 46 16.01 -4.38 1.65
C GLY A 46 14.64 -3.70 1.80
N ALA A 47 13.84 -4.11 2.79
CA ALA A 47 12.56 -3.48 3.08
C ALA A 47 12.72 -2.01 3.50
N VAL A 48 13.72 -1.70 4.36
CA VAL A 48 14.03 -0.32 4.76
C VAL A 48 14.48 0.52 3.56
N VAL A 49 15.42 0.00 2.76
CA VAL A 49 15.92 0.70 1.57
C VAL A 49 14.80 0.93 0.55
N LEU A 50 13.97 -0.07 0.28
CA LEU A 50 12.83 0.04 -0.62
C LEU A 50 11.81 1.07 -0.09
N HIS A 51 11.53 1.06 1.21
CA HIS A 51 10.59 1.97 1.82
C HIS A 51 11.09 3.42 1.78
N ASP A 52 12.26 3.69 2.35
CA ASP A 52 12.78 5.04 2.53
C ASP A 52 13.36 5.62 1.24
N GLY A 53 13.97 4.76 0.41
CA GLY A 53 14.59 5.15 -0.85
C GLY A 53 13.62 5.26 -2.03
N LEU A 54 12.51 4.51 -2.01
CA LEU A 54 11.56 4.50 -3.13
C LEU A 54 10.12 4.83 -2.73
N LEU A 55 9.54 4.15 -1.74
CA LEU A 55 8.11 4.33 -1.42
C LEU A 55 7.82 5.73 -0.87
N VAL A 56 8.57 6.17 0.15
CA VAL A 56 8.42 7.51 0.75
C VAL A 56 8.56 8.62 -0.30
N PRO A 57 9.66 8.70 -1.09
CA PRO A 57 9.80 9.78 -2.07
C PRO A 57 8.72 9.72 -3.15
N THR A 58 8.31 8.52 -3.59
CA THR A 58 7.24 8.36 -4.59
C THR A 58 5.89 8.87 -4.05
N VAL A 59 5.52 8.48 -2.83
CA VAL A 59 4.27 8.92 -2.19
C VAL A 59 4.27 10.43 -1.96
N LEU A 60 5.40 11.00 -1.53
CA LEU A 60 5.53 12.45 -1.35
C LEU A 60 5.42 13.20 -2.69
N LEU A 61 6.08 12.71 -3.74
CA LEU A 61 6.02 13.30 -5.08
C LEU A 61 4.60 13.26 -5.65
N LEU A 62 3.93 12.11 -5.55
CA LEU A 62 2.54 11.96 -5.98
C LEU A 62 1.59 12.85 -5.15
N GLY A 63 1.81 12.94 -3.84
CA GLY A 63 1.09 13.86 -2.96
C GLY A 63 1.25 15.32 -3.39
N LEU A 64 2.47 15.72 -3.76
CA LEU A 64 2.77 17.07 -4.26
C LEU A 64 2.10 17.32 -5.62
N LEU A 65 2.12 16.35 -6.54
CA LEU A 65 1.43 16.46 -7.83
C LEU A 65 -0.09 16.58 -7.66
N ILE A 66 -0.68 15.72 -6.81
CA ILE A 66 -2.11 15.73 -6.51
C ILE A 66 -2.53 17.01 -5.77
N SER A 67 -1.64 17.63 -5.00
CA SER A 67 -1.94 18.90 -4.32
C SER A 67 -2.30 20.02 -5.31
N ARG A 68 -1.75 19.98 -6.53
CA ARG A 68 -2.05 20.91 -7.62
C ARG A 68 -3.37 20.63 -8.35
N ALA A 69 -3.99 19.47 -8.12
CA ALA A 69 -5.23 19.08 -8.80
C ALA A 69 -6.50 19.80 -8.27
N GLY A 70 -6.34 20.70 -7.29
CA GLY A 70 -7.40 21.53 -6.73
C GLY A 70 -8.61 20.70 -6.31
N ARG A 71 -9.73 20.91 -7.01
CA ARG A 71 -11.02 20.28 -6.69
C ARG A 71 -11.08 18.77 -6.95
N LEU A 72 -10.15 18.22 -7.75
CA LEU A 72 -10.06 16.78 -8.02
C LEU A 72 -9.18 16.02 -7.03
N ARG A 73 -8.47 16.72 -6.14
CA ARG A 73 -7.57 16.16 -5.14
C ARG A 73 -8.15 14.97 -4.35
N PRO A 74 -9.36 15.01 -3.75
CA PRO A 74 -9.87 13.87 -2.98
C PRO A 74 -10.13 12.63 -3.85
N ILE A 75 -10.60 12.82 -5.09
CA ILE A 75 -10.88 11.74 -6.04
C ILE A 75 -9.57 11.05 -6.45
N LEU A 76 -8.56 11.84 -6.81
CA LEU A 76 -7.24 11.31 -7.18
C LEU A 76 -6.54 10.63 -6.01
N ARG A 77 -6.66 11.18 -4.79
CA ARG A 77 -6.12 10.55 -3.58
C ARG A 77 -6.77 9.20 -3.30
N GLY A 78 -8.09 9.10 -3.43
CA GLY A 78 -8.82 7.84 -3.29
C GLY A 78 -8.36 6.81 -4.30
N SER A 79 -8.28 7.20 -5.57
CA SER A 79 -7.78 6.35 -6.66
C SER A 79 -6.37 5.81 -6.39
N LEU A 80 -5.46 6.69 -5.96
CA LEU A 80 -4.08 6.34 -5.67
C LEU A 80 -3.96 5.39 -4.48
N LEU A 81 -4.75 5.61 -3.42
CA LEU A 81 -4.80 4.71 -2.27
C LEU A 81 -5.32 3.34 -2.67
N THR A 82 -6.42 3.28 -3.42
CA THR A 82 -7.00 2.01 -3.89
C THR A 82 -6.03 1.25 -4.79
N GLY A 83 -5.47 1.92 -5.81
CA GLY A 83 -4.50 1.32 -6.73
C GLY A 83 -3.21 0.88 -6.02
N GLY A 84 -2.71 1.68 -5.08
CA GLY A 84 -1.55 1.36 -4.24
C GLY A 84 -1.80 0.11 -3.38
N CYS A 85 -2.91 0.05 -2.66
CA CYS A 85 -3.29 -1.11 -1.85
C CYS A 85 -3.45 -2.38 -2.70
N LEU A 86 -4.16 -2.28 -3.84
CA LEU A 86 -4.32 -3.40 -4.78
C LEU A 86 -2.97 -3.91 -5.28
N THR A 87 -2.04 -3.00 -5.58
CA THR A 87 -0.70 -3.35 -6.04
C THR A 87 0.08 -4.04 -4.93
N LEU A 88 0.10 -3.51 -3.71
CA LEU A 88 0.79 -4.13 -2.57
C LEU A 88 0.26 -5.53 -2.25
N ILE A 89 -1.05 -5.75 -2.38
CA ILE A 89 -1.67 -7.07 -2.18
C ILE A 89 -1.31 -8.03 -3.33
N ALA A 90 -1.29 -7.54 -4.57
CA ALA A 90 -0.97 -8.35 -5.74
C ALA A 90 0.52 -8.66 -5.89
N LEU A 91 1.40 -7.79 -5.37
CA LEU A 91 2.84 -7.84 -5.62
C LEU A 91 3.49 -9.19 -5.27
N PRO A 92 3.20 -9.83 -4.12
CA PRO A 92 3.76 -11.14 -3.81
C PRO A 92 3.35 -12.22 -4.81
N LEU A 93 2.15 -12.14 -5.38
CA LEU A 93 1.65 -13.09 -6.38
C LEU A 93 2.27 -12.83 -7.76
N LEU A 94 2.50 -11.57 -8.11
CA LEU A 94 3.15 -11.16 -9.36
C LEU A 94 4.63 -11.50 -9.39
N LEU A 95 5.32 -11.37 -8.24
CA LEU A 95 6.74 -11.63 -8.11
C LEU A 95 7.06 -13.08 -7.69
N ARG A 96 6.05 -13.88 -7.36
CA ARG A 96 6.26 -15.28 -6.96
C ARG A 96 6.91 -16.06 -8.12
N PRO A 97 8.09 -16.65 -7.92
CA PRO A 97 8.66 -17.56 -8.90
C PRO A 97 7.94 -18.91 -8.90
N GLY A 98 7.76 -19.48 -10.11
CA GLY A 98 7.31 -20.86 -10.29
C GLY A 98 5.80 -21.08 -10.34
N ARG A 99 5.40 -22.35 -10.53
CA ARG A 99 4.00 -22.77 -10.62
C ARG A 99 3.35 -22.81 -9.22
N PRO A 100 2.02 -22.59 -9.12
CA PRO A 100 1.32 -22.72 -7.85
C PRO A 100 1.51 -24.13 -7.28
N ALA A 101 1.83 -24.20 -5.98
CA ALA A 101 2.03 -25.46 -5.26
C ALA A 101 0.76 -26.33 -5.17
N ASN A 102 -0.42 -25.73 -5.36
CA ASN A 102 -1.69 -26.44 -5.35
C ASN A 102 -2.17 -26.67 -6.80
N PRO A 103 -2.27 -27.94 -7.25
CA PRO A 103 -2.65 -28.28 -8.62
C PRO A 103 -4.12 -27.94 -8.96
N THR A 104 -4.98 -27.70 -7.96
CA THR A 104 -6.37 -27.27 -8.20
C THR A 104 -6.49 -25.76 -8.42
N VAL A 105 -5.44 -24.99 -8.13
CA VAL A 105 -5.41 -23.56 -8.45
C VAL A 105 -5.12 -23.42 -9.94
N LEU A 106 -6.13 -22.96 -10.67
CA LEU A 106 -6.00 -22.71 -12.10
C LEU A 106 -4.84 -21.72 -12.33
N PRO A 107 -3.89 -22.01 -13.24
CA PRO A 107 -2.83 -21.07 -13.60
C PRO A 107 -3.48 -19.79 -14.14
N ARG A 108 -3.56 -18.76 -13.30
CA ARG A 108 -4.13 -17.48 -13.67
C ARG A 108 -3.01 -16.51 -13.96
N ASP A 109 -3.15 -15.81 -15.07
CA ASP A 109 -2.30 -14.67 -15.36
C ASP A 109 -2.67 -13.53 -14.39
N TYR A 110 -1.86 -13.38 -13.34
CA TYR A 110 -2.02 -12.35 -12.33
C TYR A 110 -1.73 -10.96 -12.91
N TRP A 111 -0.88 -10.84 -13.94
CA TRP A 111 -0.59 -9.56 -14.60
C TRP A 111 -1.82 -9.03 -15.31
N VAL A 112 -2.53 -9.89 -16.05
CA VAL A 112 -3.79 -9.50 -16.71
C VAL A 112 -4.83 -9.12 -15.67
N SER A 113 -4.99 -9.93 -14.62
CA SER A 113 -6.02 -9.71 -13.60
C SER A 113 -5.80 -8.42 -12.81
N TRP A 114 -4.56 -8.16 -12.41
CA TRP A 114 -4.15 -6.92 -11.74
C TRP A 114 -4.36 -5.71 -12.66
N SER A 115 -3.95 -5.80 -13.93
CA SER A 115 -4.09 -4.72 -14.91
C SER A 115 -5.55 -4.34 -15.13
N VAL A 116 -6.45 -5.33 -15.24
CA VAL A 116 -7.90 -5.11 -15.39
C VAL A 116 -8.48 -4.37 -14.17
N ILE A 117 -8.09 -4.75 -12.95
CA ILE A 117 -8.60 -4.11 -11.73
C ILE A 117 -8.06 -2.67 -11.61
N LEU A 118 -6.79 -2.43 -11.96
CA LEU A 118 -6.25 -1.07 -12.02
C LEU A 118 -6.93 -0.22 -13.09
N ALA A 119 -7.17 -0.77 -14.28
CA ALA A 119 -7.91 -0.09 -15.34
C ALA A 119 -9.34 0.26 -14.89
N ALA A 120 -10.02 -0.65 -14.20
CA ALA A 120 -11.33 -0.39 -13.61
C ALA A 120 -11.28 0.74 -12.57
N THR A 121 -10.26 0.75 -11.70
CA THR A 121 -10.06 1.82 -10.70
C THR A 121 -9.88 3.18 -11.37
N VAL A 122 -9.08 3.25 -12.44
CA VAL A 122 -8.89 4.47 -13.23
C VAL A 122 -10.19 4.88 -13.93
N ALA A 123 -10.91 3.94 -14.54
CA ALA A 123 -12.19 4.20 -15.22
C ALA A 123 -13.22 4.81 -14.27
N VAL A 124 -13.38 4.24 -13.06
CA VAL A 124 -14.26 4.79 -12.01
C VAL A 124 -13.82 6.18 -11.60
N THR A 125 -12.51 6.40 -11.44
CA THR A 125 -11.94 7.71 -11.07
C THR A 125 -12.29 8.78 -12.11
N VAL A 126 -12.15 8.46 -13.41
CA VAL A 126 -12.49 9.35 -14.52
C VAL A 126 -13.99 9.62 -14.55
N ALA A 127 -14.83 8.60 -14.38
CA ALA A 127 -16.28 8.76 -14.34
C ALA A 127 -16.73 9.70 -13.21
N VAL A 128 -16.22 9.49 -11.99
CA VAL A 128 -16.53 10.34 -10.83
C VAL A 128 -16.02 11.77 -11.04
N ALA A 129 -14.81 11.94 -11.58
CA ALA A 129 -14.27 13.26 -11.92
C ALA A 129 -15.13 13.99 -12.97
N TRP A 130 -15.66 13.26 -13.96
CA TRP A 130 -16.52 13.81 -15.00
C TRP A 130 -17.89 14.24 -14.43
N VAL A 131 -18.55 13.37 -13.66
CA VAL A 131 -19.85 13.66 -13.03
C VAL A 131 -19.75 14.86 -12.08
N THR A 132 -18.72 14.89 -11.23
CA THR A 132 -18.51 15.99 -10.27
C THR A 132 -18.27 17.34 -10.95
N ARG A 133 -17.58 17.36 -12.11
CA ARG A 133 -17.46 18.56 -12.95
C ARG A 133 -18.82 18.99 -13.51
N ARG A 134 -19.59 18.05 -14.07
CA ARG A 134 -20.89 18.32 -14.74
C ARG A 134 -21.99 18.78 -13.77
N CYS A 135 -22.13 18.14 -12.62
CA CYS A 135 -23.15 18.50 -11.61
C CYS A 135 -22.92 19.90 -11.03
N ARG A 136 -21.67 20.37 -10.99
CA ARG A 136 -21.33 21.69 -10.43
C ARG A 136 -21.49 22.83 -11.43
N SER A 137 -21.27 22.60 -12.73
CA SER A 137 -21.61 23.59 -13.77
C SER A 137 -23.11 23.89 -13.85
N ARG A 138 -23.95 23.03 -13.27
CA ARG A 138 -25.42 23.18 -13.25
C ARG A 138 -25.97 23.85 -11.99
N ARG A 139 -25.14 24.25 -10.99
CA ARG A 139 -25.65 25.00 -9.82
C ARG A 139 -25.98 26.44 -10.24
N PRO A 140 -27.26 26.87 -10.19
CA PRO A 140 -27.62 28.26 -10.42
C PRO A 140 -26.97 29.14 -9.35
N ARG A 141 -26.47 30.32 -9.72
CA ARG A 141 -26.05 31.34 -8.74
C ARG A 141 -27.26 31.66 -7.85
N PRO A 142 -27.14 31.65 -6.51
CA PRO A 142 -28.19 32.21 -5.67
C PRO A 142 -28.36 33.67 -6.07
N ALA A 143 -29.56 34.05 -6.52
CA ALA A 143 -29.90 35.45 -6.70
C ALA A 143 -29.75 36.13 -5.33
N GLY A 144 -28.94 37.17 -5.29
CA GLY A 144 -28.59 37.89 -4.05
C GLY A 144 -29.82 38.44 -3.33
N ARG A 145 -29.71 38.49 -2.01
CA ARG A 145 -30.44 39.41 -1.14
C ARG A 145 -29.42 40.31 -0.48
#